data_AF-A0A8C2J5D1-F1
#
_entry.id   AF-A0A8C2J5D1-F1
#
_cell.length_a   1.000
_cell.length_b   1.000
_cell.length_c   1.000
_cell.angle_alpha   90.00
_cell.angle_beta   90.00
_cell.angle_gamma   90.00
#
_symmetry.space_group_name_H-M   'P 1'
#
loop_
_entity.id
_entity.type
_entity.pdbx_description
1 polymer ?
#
loop_
_entity_poly.entity_id
_entity_poly.type
_entity_poly.pdbx_seq_one_letter_code
_entity_poly.pdbx_strand_id
1 'polypeptide(L)'
;MRGIIATVVNSEPVAKMSSPRELEAAEYLEKHKIIELMDNLTSMLFFYRPDRPREFLIDQLEKLKVSEVHPGKPPCLFNESNLDALFGVLDPSHQGFITYSQYKEAVWTLILTAPIHCR
;
A
#
# COMPACT_ATOMS: atom_id res chain seq x y z
N MET A 1 9.88 -52.59 -8.41
CA MET A 1 8.81 -51.90 -7.65
C MET A 1 9.46 -50.90 -6.71
N ARG A 2 9.09 -49.60 -6.82
CA ARG A 2 9.11 -48.51 -5.80
C ARG A 2 10.45 -48.23 -5.07
N GLY A 3 10.94 -47.01 -4.86
CA GLY A 3 10.39 -45.65 -4.98
C GLY A 3 11.53 -44.68 -5.36
N ILE A 4 11.27 -43.60 -6.11
CA ILE A 4 10.60 -42.34 -5.73
C ILE A 4 11.52 -41.42 -4.89
N ILE A 5 12.18 -40.51 -5.65
CA ILE A 5 12.37 -39.06 -5.44
C ILE A 5 13.18 -38.58 -4.21
N ALA A 6 14.42 -38.19 -4.46
CA ALA A 6 15.08 -37.08 -3.77
C ALA A 6 15.80 -36.21 -4.81
N THR A 7 15.04 -35.51 -5.66
CA THR A 7 15.59 -34.41 -6.44
C THR A 7 15.85 -33.25 -5.48
N VAL A 8 17.12 -33.11 -5.10
CA VAL A 8 17.67 -31.86 -4.58
C VAL A 8 17.28 -30.76 -5.54
N VAL A 9 16.41 -29.87 -5.07
CA VAL A 9 16.17 -28.56 -5.67
C VAL A 9 17.49 -27.80 -5.49
N ASN A 10 18.40 -27.98 -6.43
CA ASN A 10 19.48 -27.03 -6.63
C ASN A 10 18.80 -25.75 -7.11
N SER A 11 18.55 -24.86 -6.17
CA SER A 11 18.21 -23.47 -6.42
C SER A 11 19.40 -22.82 -7.13
N GLU A 12 19.41 -22.92 -8.46
CA GLU A 12 20.27 -22.10 -9.30
C GLU A 12 19.93 -20.62 -9.07
N PRO A 13 20.94 -19.74 -9.00
CA PRO A 13 20.70 -18.32 -8.80
C PRO A 13 20.03 -17.79 -10.07
N VAL A 14 18.77 -17.34 -9.95
CA VAL A 14 18.04 -16.68 -11.03
C VAL A 14 18.64 -15.29 -11.26
N ALA A 15 19.84 -15.25 -11.83
CA ALA A 15 20.33 -14.11 -12.59
C ALA A 15 19.56 -14.11 -13.92
N LYS A 16 18.31 -13.67 -13.86
CA LYS A 16 17.42 -13.54 -15.03
C LYS A 16 18.05 -12.50 -15.94
N MET A 17 18.60 -12.93 -17.08
CA MET A 17 19.04 -12.03 -18.15
C MET A 17 17.80 -11.25 -18.64
N SER A 18 17.60 -10.06 -18.08
CA SER A 18 16.57 -9.14 -18.51
C SER A 18 16.95 -8.59 -19.87
N SER A 19 16.12 -8.78 -20.89
CA SER A 19 16.32 -8.10 -22.17
C SER A 19 16.40 -6.58 -21.93
N PRO A 20 17.09 -5.79 -22.78
CA PRO A 20 17.16 -4.34 -22.62
C PRO A 20 15.78 -3.69 -22.42
N ARG A 21 14.75 -4.22 -23.09
CA ARG A 21 13.35 -3.81 -22.94
C ARG A 21 12.75 -4.11 -21.56
N GLU A 22 13.10 -5.23 -20.96
CA GLU A 22 12.63 -5.58 -19.61
C GLU A 22 13.27 -4.67 -18.55
N LEU A 23 14.54 -4.27 -18.74
CA LEU A 23 15.21 -3.31 -17.87
C LEU A 23 14.55 -1.93 -17.98
N GLU A 24 14.35 -1.42 -19.20
CA GLU A 24 13.68 -0.14 -19.45
C GLU A 24 12.26 -0.11 -18.86
N ALA A 25 11.51 -1.22 -18.99
CA ALA A 25 10.18 -1.34 -18.39
C ALA A 25 10.24 -1.33 -16.85
N ALA A 26 11.20 -2.02 -16.25
CA ALA A 26 11.39 -2.03 -14.80
C ALA A 26 11.72 -0.63 -14.26
N GLU A 27 12.66 0.07 -14.92
CA GLU A 27 13.02 1.45 -14.56
C GLU A 27 11.83 2.40 -14.69
N TYR A 28 11.00 2.25 -15.72
CA TYR A 28 9.79 3.05 -15.88
C TYR A 28 8.79 2.81 -14.73
N LEU A 29 8.54 1.54 -14.39
CA LEU A 29 7.63 1.18 -13.29
C LEU A 29 8.10 1.73 -11.94
N GLU A 30 9.41 1.66 -11.68
CA GLU A 30 10.02 2.18 -10.45
C GLU A 30 9.96 3.71 -10.41
N LYS A 31 10.42 4.37 -11.49
CA LYS A 31 10.45 5.84 -11.60
C LYS A 31 9.08 6.47 -11.38
N HIS A 32 8.03 5.83 -11.92
CA HIS A 32 6.66 6.32 -11.81
C HIS A 32 5.88 5.72 -10.65
N LYS A 33 6.51 4.92 -9.77
CA LYS A 33 5.89 4.30 -8.58
C LYS A 33 4.58 3.57 -8.90
N ILE A 34 4.53 2.92 -10.07
CA ILE A 34 3.28 2.32 -10.59
C ILE A 34 2.85 1.14 -9.70
N ILE A 35 3.79 0.40 -9.13
CA ILE A 35 3.49 -0.69 -8.19
C ILE A 35 2.80 -0.16 -6.93
N GLU A 36 3.35 0.90 -6.32
CA GLU A 36 2.76 1.56 -5.13
C GLU A 36 1.34 2.09 -5.42
N LEU A 37 1.13 2.65 -6.62
CA LEU A 37 -0.20 3.09 -7.06
C LEU A 37 -1.19 1.93 -7.13
N MET A 38 -0.79 0.80 -7.71
CA MET A 38 -1.64 -0.39 -7.81
C MET A 38 -1.97 -0.97 -6.43
N ASP A 39 -1.02 -1.01 -5.50
CA ASP A 39 -1.24 -1.47 -4.14
C ASP A 39 -2.25 -0.58 -3.39
N ASN A 40 -2.15 0.74 -3.56
CA ASN A 40 -3.09 1.70 -2.97
C ASN A 40 -4.50 1.53 -3.55
N LEU A 41 -4.65 1.47 -4.87
CA LEU A 41 -5.96 1.29 -5.52
C LEU A 41 -6.61 -0.04 -5.11
N THR A 42 -5.81 -1.11 -5.02
CA THR A 42 -6.28 -2.42 -4.59
C THR A 42 -6.73 -2.39 -3.13
N SER A 43 -5.96 -1.74 -2.26
CA SER A 43 -6.33 -1.53 -0.85
C SER A 43 -7.64 -0.75 -0.70
N MET A 44 -7.85 0.29 -1.52
CA MET A 44 -9.10 1.04 -1.55
C MET A 44 -10.30 0.19 -1.97
N LEU A 45 -10.13 -0.69 -2.97
CA LEU A 45 -11.20 -1.61 -3.37
C LEU A 45 -11.57 -2.59 -2.26
N PHE A 46 -10.58 -3.15 -1.56
CA PHE A 46 -10.83 -4.07 -0.44
C PHE A 46 -11.52 -3.40 0.74
N PHE A 47 -11.17 -2.13 1.00
CA PHE A 47 -11.73 -1.35 2.09
C PHE A 47 -13.15 -0.85 1.79
N TYR A 48 -13.35 -0.14 0.68
CA TYR A 48 -14.62 0.52 0.35
C TYR A 48 -15.65 -0.42 -0.27
N ARG A 49 -15.22 -1.53 -0.90
CA ARG A 49 -16.07 -2.51 -1.61
C ARG A 49 -17.21 -1.86 -2.41
N PRO A 50 -16.89 -0.97 -3.36
CA PRO A 50 -17.90 -0.23 -4.11
C PRO A 50 -18.71 -1.16 -5.03
N ASP A 51 -20.00 -0.87 -5.22
CA ASP A 51 -20.88 -1.61 -6.15
C ASP A 51 -20.39 -1.54 -7.61
N ARG A 52 -19.73 -0.42 -7.97
CA ARG A 52 -19.22 -0.13 -9.31
C ARG A 52 -17.71 0.12 -9.28
N PRO A 53 -16.88 -0.93 -9.16
CA PRO A 53 -15.44 -0.79 -8.90
C PRO A 53 -14.69 -0.05 -10.01
N ARG A 54 -15.10 -0.23 -11.28
CA ARG A 54 -14.48 0.47 -12.41
C ARG A 54 -14.67 1.99 -12.33
N GLU A 55 -15.88 2.44 -12.01
CA GLU A 55 -16.19 3.88 -11.92
C GLU A 55 -15.47 4.51 -10.72
N PHE A 56 -15.45 3.80 -9.59
CA PHE A 56 -14.67 4.19 -8.43
C PHE A 56 -13.19 4.39 -8.74
N LEU A 57 -12.55 3.43 -9.42
CA LEU A 57 -11.13 3.54 -9.79
C LEU A 57 -10.85 4.73 -10.72
N ILE A 58 -11.74 5.00 -11.67
CA ILE A 58 -11.62 6.15 -12.57
C ILE A 58 -11.64 7.45 -11.77
N ASP A 59 -12.59 7.60 -10.86
CA ASP A 59 -12.69 8.77 -9.97
C ASP A 59 -11.44 8.96 -9.09
N GLN A 60 -10.89 7.87 -8.53
CA GLN A 60 -9.64 7.94 -7.76
C GLN A 60 -8.44 8.38 -8.63
N LEU A 61 -8.32 7.87 -9.85
CA LEU A 61 -7.26 8.26 -10.78
C LEU A 61 -7.40 9.71 -11.28
N GLU A 62 -8.63 10.18 -11.51
CA GLU A 62 -8.91 11.58 -11.86
C GLU A 62 -8.49 12.52 -10.73
N LYS A 63 -8.79 12.17 -9.48
CA LYS A 63 -8.34 12.92 -8.29
C LYS A 63 -6.81 12.98 -8.20
N LEU A 64 -6.12 11.87 -8.45
CA LEU A 64 -4.65 11.82 -8.49
C LEU A 64 -4.07 12.75 -9.56
N LYS A 65 -4.63 12.71 -10.77
CA LYS A 65 -4.18 13.54 -11.89
C LYS A 65 -4.31 15.04 -11.60
N VAL A 66 -5.38 15.46 -10.90
CA VAL A 66 -5.55 16.85 -10.47
C VAL A 66 -4.53 17.24 -9.40
N SER A 67 -4.22 16.33 -8.47
CA SER A 67 -3.21 16.54 -7.41
C SER A 67 -1.76 16.54 -7.89
N GLU A 68 -1.49 16.06 -9.11
CA GLU A 68 -0.16 16.16 -9.73
C GLU A 68 0.11 17.58 -10.26
N VAL A 69 -0.94 18.29 -10.70
CA VAL A 69 -0.86 19.64 -11.29
C VAL A 69 -0.98 20.73 -10.22
N HIS A 70 -1.74 20.47 -9.16
CA HIS A 70 -1.85 21.34 -7.98
C HIS A 70 -1.40 20.52 -6.78
N PRO A 71 -0.54 21.01 -5.86
CA PRO A 71 -0.11 20.29 -4.66
C PRO A 71 -1.24 20.16 -3.61
N GLY A 72 -2.45 19.80 -4.05
CA GLY A 72 -3.57 19.38 -3.23
C GLY A 72 -3.37 17.96 -2.72
N LYS A 73 -4.17 17.59 -1.72
CA LYS A 73 -4.09 16.30 -1.03
C LYS A 73 -4.40 15.16 -2.02
N PRO A 74 -3.45 14.25 -2.30
CA PRO A 74 -3.74 13.08 -3.13
C PRO A 74 -4.78 12.20 -2.42
N PRO A 75 -5.58 11.41 -3.16
CA PRO A 75 -6.50 10.46 -2.55
C PRO A 75 -5.71 9.46 -1.70
N CYS A 76 -5.93 9.56 -0.40
CA CYS A 76 -5.34 8.73 0.63
C CYS A 76 -6.44 7.93 1.32
N LEU A 77 -6.14 6.69 1.70
CA LEU A 77 -7.05 5.85 2.46
C LEU A 77 -7.37 6.47 3.83
N PHE A 78 -6.40 7.16 4.43
CA PHE A 78 -6.57 7.88 5.69
C PHE A 78 -7.15 9.28 5.47
N ASN A 79 -8.39 9.48 5.90
CA ASN A 79 -9.04 10.78 5.91
C ASN A 79 -9.11 11.35 7.35
N GLU A 80 -9.62 12.57 7.48
CA GLU A 80 -9.67 13.29 8.77
C GLU A 80 -10.48 12.51 9.82
N SER A 81 -11.57 11.86 9.43
CA SER A 81 -12.34 11.01 10.34
C SER A 81 -11.55 9.81 10.88
N ASN A 82 -10.62 9.25 10.09
CA ASN A 82 -9.71 8.20 10.58
C ASN A 82 -8.70 8.77 11.58
N LEU A 83 -8.23 10.00 11.37
CA LEU A 83 -7.34 10.68 12.30
C LEU A 83 -8.06 11.04 13.61
N ASP A 84 -9.29 11.54 13.55
CA ASP A 84 -10.09 11.84 14.74
C ASP A 84 -10.34 10.59 15.58
N ALA A 85 -10.68 9.48 14.92
CA ALA A 85 -10.85 8.20 15.60
C ALA A 85 -9.54 7.72 16.25
N LEU A 86 -8.41 7.84 15.55
CA LEU A 86 -7.11 7.51 16.08
C LEU A 86 -6.73 8.39 17.28
N PHE A 87 -6.93 9.70 17.18
CA PHE A 87 -6.71 10.65 18.28
C PHE A 87 -7.57 10.29 19.50
N GLY A 88 -8.84 9.93 19.29
CA GLY A 88 -9.71 9.48 20.36
C GLY A 88 -9.23 8.20 21.05
N VAL A 89 -8.63 7.26 20.31
CA VAL A 89 -8.02 6.05 20.89
C VAL A 89 -6.76 6.38 21.70
N LEU A 90 -5.98 7.39 21.29
CA LEU A 90 -4.72 7.77 21.93
C LEU A 90 -4.89 8.72 23.11
N ASP A 91 -5.99 9.48 23.15
CA ASP A 91 -6.38 10.37 24.25
C ASP A 91 -7.71 9.91 24.90
N PRO A 92 -7.70 8.77 25.61
CA PRO A 92 -8.90 8.27 26.30
C PRO A 92 -9.34 9.18 27.46
N SER A 93 -8.48 10.11 27.89
CA SER A 93 -8.78 11.08 28.95
C SER A 93 -9.33 12.40 28.43
N HIS A 94 -9.47 12.56 27.10
CA HIS A 94 -9.96 13.77 26.42
C HIS A 94 -9.24 15.05 26.87
N GLN A 95 -7.93 14.97 27.08
CA GLN A 95 -7.08 16.09 27.48
C GLN A 95 -6.82 17.07 26.32
N GLY A 96 -7.07 16.66 25.08
CA GLY A 96 -6.90 17.46 23.88
C GLY A 96 -5.45 17.53 23.38
N PHE A 97 -4.55 16.74 23.95
CA PHE A 97 -3.16 16.63 23.50
C PHE A 97 -2.65 15.20 23.64
N ILE A 98 -1.73 14.81 22.75
CA ILE A 98 -1.02 13.52 22.81
C ILE A 98 0.46 13.77 23.08
N THR A 99 1.08 12.91 23.88
CA THR A 99 2.51 12.94 24.16
C THR A 99 3.29 12.35 22.99
N TYR A 100 4.55 12.76 22.81
CA TYR A 100 5.44 12.23 21.77
C TYR A 100 5.53 10.69 21.77
N SER A 101 5.54 10.06 22.95
CA SER A 101 5.52 8.60 23.08
C SER A 101 4.24 7.99 22.49
N GLN A 102 3.07 8.55 22.80
CA GLN A 102 1.77 8.09 22.27
C GLN A 102 1.69 8.26 20.74
N TYR A 103 2.21 9.38 20.21
CA TYR A 103 2.33 9.59 18.78
C TYR A 103 3.21 8.51 18.11
N LYS A 104 4.35 8.19 18.71
CA LYS A 104 5.27 7.17 18.18
C LYS A 104 4.62 5.79 18.14
N GLU A 105 3.92 5.41 19.22
CA GLU A 105 3.17 4.16 19.30
C GLU A 105 2.01 4.13 18.29
N ALA A 106 1.33 5.26 18.06
CA ALA A 106 0.27 5.37 17.06
C ALA A 106 0.77 5.09 15.65
N VAL A 107 1.88 5.74 15.27
CA VAL A 107 2.52 5.55 13.96
C VAL A 107 3.02 4.12 13.81
N TRP A 108 3.63 3.55 14.86
CA TRP A 108 4.05 2.16 14.87
C TRP A 108 2.89 1.19 14.65
N THR A 109 1.78 1.42 15.37
CA THR A 109 0.55 0.64 15.24
C THR A 109 -0.03 0.77 13.84
N LEU A 110 -0.17 1.97 13.30
CA LEU A 110 -0.68 2.20 11.94
C LEU A 110 0.14 1.52 10.84
N ILE A 111 1.47 1.54 10.97
CA ILE A 111 2.38 1.03 9.93
C ILE A 111 2.56 -0.49 10.03
N LEU A 112 2.48 -1.08 11.23
CA LEU A 112 2.75 -2.52 11.43
C LEU A 112 1.52 -3.38 11.73
N THR A 113 0.41 -2.80 12.17
CA THR A 113 -0.82 -3.54 12.52
C THR A 113 -1.95 -3.41 11.49
N ALA A 114 -1.62 -3.09 10.24
CA ALA A 114 -2.41 -3.59 9.12
C ALA A 114 -1.89 -5.00 8.79
N PRO A 115 -2.49 -6.10 9.31
CA PRO A 115 -2.23 -7.42 8.80
C PRO A 115 -2.91 -7.52 7.43
N ILE A 116 -2.35 -6.86 6.42
CA ILE A 116 -2.51 -7.36 5.07
C ILE A 116 -1.64 -8.60 5.03
N HIS A 117 -2.31 -9.73 5.09
CA HIS A 117 -1.77 -11.04 4.83
C HIS A 117 -0.95 -11.00 3.54
N CYS A 118 0.36 -10.80 3.65
CA CYS A 118 1.31 -10.97 2.57
C CYS A 118 2.44 -11.83 3.14
N ARG A 119 2.33 -13.12 2.87
CA ARG A 119 3.39 -14.11 2.99
C ARG A 119 3.89 -14.43 1.59
#